data_AF-A3QRJ4-F1
#
_entry.id   AF-A3QRJ4-F1
#
_cell.length_a   1.000
_cell.length_b   1.000
_cell.length_c   1.000
_cell.angle_alpha   90.00
_cell.angle_beta   90.00
_cell.angle_gamma   90.00
#
_symmetry.space_group_name_H-M   'P 1'
#
loop_
_entity.id
_entity.type
_entity.pdbx_description
1 polymer ?
#
loop_
_entity_poly.entity_id
_entity_poly.type
_entity_poly.pdbx_seq_one_letter_code
_entity_poly.pdbx_strand_id
1 'polypeptide(L)'
;VFQHAPAARDLFQRVRGDNIHTPEFRAHATRVLGGLDMCIALLDDELVLNTQLAHLAKQHKSRAVTADHYSTVEHAVQMGVEHSIGSEVFDQDAWKPCLKVITAGIAGN
;
A
#
# COMPACT_ATOMS: atom_id res chain seq x y z
N VAL A 1 6.46 -4.52 -5.93
CA VAL A 1 7.20 -3.28 -5.52
C VAL A 1 8.68 -3.34 -5.86
N PHE A 2 9.54 -4.09 -5.16
CA PHE A 2 11.00 -4.02 -5.35
C PHE A 2 11.53 -4.47 -6.72
N GLN A 3 10.75 -5.22 -7.51
CA GLN A 3 11.10 -5.49 -8.91
C GLN A 3 10.93 -4.26 -9.80
N HIS A 4 9.93 -3.41 -9.53
CA HIS A 4 9.63 -2.20 -10.31
C HIS A 4 10.35 -0.95 -9.78
N ALA A 5 10.65 -0.91 -8.48
CA ALA A 5 11.46 0.14 -7.86
C ALA A 5 12.52 -0.48 -6.93
N PRO A 6 13.65 -0.98 -7.48
CA PRO A 6 14.70 -1.61 -6.67
C PRO A 6 15.27 -0.68 -5.59
N ALA A 7 15.41 0.61 -5.89
CA ALA A 7 15.90 1.63 -4.95
C ALA A 7 14.99 1.80 -3.72
N ALA A 8 13.71 1.42 -3.81
CA ALA A 8 12.80 1.50 -2.67
C ALA A 8 13.23 0.59 -1.51
N ARG A 9 14.06 -0.45 -1.75
CA ARG A 9 14.58 -1.34 -0.70
C ARG A 9 15.29 -0.59 0.43
N ASP A 10 15.96 0.51 0.10
CA ASP A 10 16.72 1.30 1.08
C ASP A 10 15.82 1.96 2.14
N LEU A 11 14.55 2.20 1.83
CA LEU A 11 13.56 2.71 2.79
C LEU A 11 13.16 1.66 3.84
N PHE A 12 13.44 0.38 3.60
CA PHE A 12 13.01 -0.75 4.42
C PHE A 12 14.15 -1.46 5.15
N GLN A 13 15.33 -0.84 5.28
CA GLN A 13 16.48 -1.44 5.97
C GLN A 13 16.17 -1.84 7.43
N ARG A 14 15.36 -1.04 8.14
CA ARG A 14 14.94 -1.32 9.54
C ARG A 14 14.07 -2.56 9.70
N VAL A 15 13.54 -3.10 8.61
CA VAL A 15 12.68 -4.29 8.59
C VAL A 15 13.26 -5.37 7.69
N ARG A 16 14.57 -5.35 7.42
CA ARG A 16 15.27 -6.34 6.58
C ARG A 16 14.76 -6.41 5.14
N GLY A 17 14.50 -5.26 4.53
CA GLY A 17 14.09 -5.14 3.11
C GLY A 17 15.10 -5.73 2.10
N ASP A 18 16.34 -6.01 2.54
CA ASP A 18 17.35 -6.75 1.78
C ASP A 18 16.97 -8.22 1.53
N ASN A 19 16.21 -8.82 2.45
CA ASN A 19 15.75 -10.20 2.35
C ASN A 19 14.28 -10.33 2.79
N ILE A 20 13.40 -10.38 1.80
CA ILE A 20 11.95 -10.43 2.00
C ILE A 20 11.44 -11.72 2.66
N HIS A 21 12.28 -12.75 2.77
CA HIS A 21 11.92 -14.02 3.41
C HIS A 21 12.15 -14.01 4.93
N THR A 22 12.76 -12.96 5.47
CA THR A 22 12.98 -12.81 6.92
C THR A 22 11.68 -12.65 7.70
N PRO A 23 11.62 -13.10 8.97
CA PRO A 23 10.47 -12.86 9.85
C PRO A 23 10.12 -11.37 10.00
N GLU A 24 11.12 -10.49 10.06
CA GLU A 24 10.96 -9.05 10.23
C GLU A 24 10.25 -8.43 9.03
N PHE A 25 10.69 -8.77 7.81
CA PHE A 25 10.07 -8.25 6.60
C PHE A 25 8.68 -8.83 6.38
N ARG A 26 8.47 -10.12 6.66
CA ARG A 26 7.14 -10.75 6.61
C ARG A 26 6.18 -10.08 7.58
N ALA A 27 6.60 -9.85 8.82
CA ALA A 27 5.79 -9.13 9.80
C ALA A 27 5.46 -7.70 9.35
N HIS A 28 6.41 -7.01 8.71
CA HIS A 28 6.15 -5.70 8.12
C HIS A 28 5.12 -5.77 6.98
N ALA A 29 5.29 -6.69 6.03
CA ALA A 29 4.37 -6.88 4.92
C ALA A 29 2.95 -7.19 5.42
N THR A 30 2.80 -8.06 6.45
CA THR A 30 1.51 -8.33 7.09
C THR A 30 0.90 -7.07 7.71
N ARG A 31 1.69 -6.20 8.37
CA ARG A 31 1.18 -4.92 8.89
C ARG A 31 0.71 -3.97 7.78
N VAL A 32 1.44 -3.92 6.67
CA VAL A 32 1.05 -3.09 5.51
C VAL A 32 -0.26 -3.59 4.90
N LEU A 33 -0.36 -4.90 4.64
CA LEU A 33 -1.57 -5.50 4.07
C LEU A 33 -2.77 -5.40 5.01
N GLY A 34 -2.58 -5.56 6.32
CA GLY A 34 -3.65 -5.35 7.30
C GLY A 34 -4.11 -3.88 7.38
N GLY A 35 -3.19 -2.93 7.21
CA GLY A 35 -3.55 -1.51 7.11
C GLY A 35 -4.34 -1.19 5.84
N LEU A 36 -3.95 -1.79 4.71
CA LEU A 36 -4.67 -1.66 3.43
C LEU A 36 -6.06 -2.31 3.49
N ASP A 37 -6.16 -3.53 4.04
CA ASP A 37 -7.41 -4.26 4.25
C ASP A 37 -8.42 -3.41 5.04
N MET A 38 -7.96 -2.81 6.15
CA MET A 38 -8.79 -1.89 6.94
C MET A 38 -9.26 -0.68 6.14
N CYS A 39 -8.41 -0.09 5.29
CA CYS A 39 -8.83 1.04 4.46
C CYS A 39 -9.85 0.61 3.39
N ILE A 40 -9.68 -0.57 2.78
CA ILE A 40 -10.62 -1.10 1.79
C ILE A 40 -11.98 -1.38 2.45
N ALA A 41 -11.97 -2.00 3.63
CA ALA A 41 -13.18 -2.30 4.40
C ALA A 41 -13.96 -1.06 4.89
N LEU A 42 -13.34 0.12 4.83
CA LEU A 42 -13.93 1.39 5.24
C LEU A 42 -14.29 2.30 4.04
N LEU A 43 -14.12 1.84 2.79
CA LEU A 43 -14.38 2.66 1.60
C LEU A 43 -15.82 3.20 1.51
N ASP A 44 -16.77 2.54 2.18
CA ASP A 44 -18.17 2.91 2.26
C ASP A 44 -18.55 3.74 3.51
N ASP A 45 -17.60 3.97 4.43
CA ASP A 45 -17.74 4.87 5.58
C ASP A 45 -16.64 5.95 5.54
N GLU A 46 -16.93 7.04 4.82
CA GLU A 46 -16.00 8.13 4.59
C GLU A 46 -15.45 8.75 5.89
N LEU A 47 -16.29 8.86 6.93
CA LEU A 47 -15.88 9.46 8.21
C LEU A 47 -14.83 8.59 8.91
N VAL A 48 -15.08 7.28 8.98
CA VAL A 48 -14.17 6.34 9.63
C VAL A 48 -12.92 6.12 8.77
N LEU A 49 -13.05 6.05 7.45
CA LEU A 49 -11.93 6.01 6.51
C LEU A 49 -11.00 7.20 6.70
N ASN A 50 -11.52 8.42 6.72
CA ASN A 50 -10.71 9.63 6.89
C ASN A 50 -9.95 9.65 8.23
N THR A 51 -10.55 9.09 9.29
CA THR A 51 -9.86 8.91 10.58
C THR A 51 -8.67 7.95 10.46
N GLN A 52 -8.86 6.83 9.76
CA GLN A 52 -7.81 5.85 9.52
C GLN A 52 -6.70 6.40 8.60
N LEU A 53 -7.07 7.12 7.53
CA LEU A 53 -6.12 7.75 6.62
C LEU A 53 -5.28 8.81 7.34
N ALA A 54 -5.87 9.63 8.21
CA ALA A 54 -5.13 10.59 9.02
C ALA A 54 -4.13 9.91 9.98
N HIS A 55 -4.51 8.76 10.56
CA HIS A 55 -3.60 7.96 11.38
C HIS A 55 -2.40 7.46 10.56
N LEU A 56 -2.65 6.88 9.39
CA LEU A 56 -1.60 6.36 8.50
C LEU A 56 -0.72 7.49 7.94
N ALA A 57 -1.30 8.64 7.59
CA ALA A 57 -0.57 9.81 7.13
C ALA A 57 0.43 10.29 8.19
N LYS A 58 0.03 10.31 9.47
CA LYS A 58 0.94 10.63 10.58
C LYS A 58 2.13 9.66 10.66
N GLN A 59 1.91 8.38 10.40
CA GLN A 59 2.99 7.37 10.39
C GLN A 59 3.96 7.53 9.22
N HIS A 60 3.47 8.00 8.06
CA HIS A 60 4.25 8.12 6.83
C HIS A 60 4.87 9.52 6.62
N LYS A 61 4.38 10.55 7.32
CA LYS A 61 4.83 11.94 7.21
C LYS A 61 6.36 12.12 7.29
N SER A 62 7.04 11.33 8.12
CA SER A 62 8.50 11.44 8.32
C SER A 62 9.32 10.41 7.53
N ARG A 63 8.72 9.70 6.56
CA ARG A 63 9.34 8.54 5.87
C ARG A 63 9.88 8.84 4.47
N ALA A 64 9.87 10.10 4.03
CA ALA A 64 10.35 10.52 2.72
C ALA A 64 9.78 9.70 1.55
N VAL A 65 8.51 9.30 1.66
CA VAL A 65 7.78 8.56 0.62
C VAL A 65 7.27 9.57 -0.41
N THR A 66 7.54 9.35 -1.68
CA THR A 66 7.14 10.22 -2.79
C THR A 66 5.87 9.70 -3.44
N ALA A 67 5.24 10.51 -4.29
CA ALA A 67 4.11 10.09 -5.11
C ALA A 67 4.44 8.84 -5.95
N ASP A 68 5.64 8.79 -6.55
CA ASP A 68 6.08 7.65 -7.36
C ASP A 68 6.16 6.34 -6.55
N HIS A 69 6.54 6.42 -5.27
CA HIS A 69 6.53 5.24 -4.40
C HIS A 69 5.11 4.72 -4.17
N TYR A 70 4.13 5.61 -3.98
CA TYR A 70 2.73 5.22 -3.85
C TYR A 70 2.18 4.62 -5.14
N SER A 71 2.45 5.22 -6.30
CA SER A 71 2.06 4.65 -7.60
C SER A 71 2.68 3.27 -7.85
N THR A 72 3.91 3.03 -7.37
CA THR A 72 4.53 1.71 -7.44
C THR A 72 3.81 0.68 -6.56
N VAL A 73 3.33 1.10 -5.39
CA VAL A 73 2.55 0.23 -4.49
C VAL A 73 1.17 -0.06 -5.09
N GLU A 74 0.47 0.95 -5.61
CA GLU A 74 -0.82 0.79 -6.29
C GLU A 74 -0.73 -0.26 -7.39
N HIS A 75 0.26 -0.12 -8.29
CA HIS A 75 0.49 -1.08 -9.36
C HIS A 75 0.77 -2.49 -8.83
N ALA A 76 1.62 -2.62 -7.80
CA ALA A 76 1.94 -3.92 -7.22
C ALA A 76 0.74 -4.60 -6.53
N VAL A 77 -0.15 -3.82 -5.90
CA VAL A 77 -1.39 -4.33 -5.31
C VAL A 77 -2.32 -4.83 -6.41
N GLN A 78 -2.54 -4.04 -7.46
CA GLN A 78 -3.39 -4.45 -8.60
C GLN A 78 -2.91 -5.75 -9.21
N MET A 79 -1.62 -5.86 -9.54
CA MET A 79 -1.04 -7.12 -10.06
C MET A 79 -1.23 -8.29 -9.08
N GLY A 80 -1.06 -8.05 -7.76
CA GLY A 80 -1.22 -9.09 -6.76
C GLY A 80 -2.66 -9.59 -6.64
N VAL A 81 -3.63 -8.68 -6.69
CA VAL A 81 -5.06 -9.01 -6.66
C VAL A 81 -5.45 -9.72 -7.95
N GLU A 82 -5.14 -9.14 -9.12
CA GLU A 82 -5.42 -9.72 -10.44
C GLU A 82 -4.85 -11.14 -10.54
N HIS A 83 -3.61 -11.35 -10.11
CA HIS A 83 -3.00 -12.67 -10.09
C HIS A 83 -3.75 -13.66 -9.17
N SER A 84 -4.30 -13.18 -8.06
CA SER A 84 -4.98 -14.02 -7.05
C SER A 84 -6.40 -14.41 -7.46
N ILE A 85 -7.13 -13.52 -8.15
CA ILE A 85 -8.55 -13.74 -8.52
C ILE A 85 -8.74 -14.08 -10.00
N GLY A 86 -7.74 -13.83 -10.84
CA GLY A 86 -7.78 -14.01 -12.30
C GLY A 86 -8.18 -12.75 -13.05
N SER A 87 -7.57 -12.54 -14.22
CA SER A 87 -7.77 -11.36 -15.07
C SER A 87 -9.21 -11.21 -15.59
N GLU A 88 -9.93 -12.31 -15.77
CA GLU A 88 -11.32 -12.31 -16.29
C GLU A 88 -12.34 -11.67 -15.33
N VAL A 89 -12.01 -11.56 -14.04
CA VAL A 89 -12.90 -11.00 -13.00
C VAL A 89 -12.32 -9.78 -12.31
N PHE A 90 -11.07 -9.40 -12.63
CA PHE A 90 -10.42 -8.25 -12.04
C PHE A 90 -10.88 -6.96 -12.73
N ASP A 91 -11.50 -6.06 -11.95
CA ASP A 91 -11.92 -4.75 -12.44
C ASP A 91 -10.86 -3.68 -12.13
N GLN A 92 -9.94 -3.48 -13.08
CA GLN A 92 -8.89 -2.46 -12.94
C GLN A 92 -9.47 -1.04 -12.79
N ASP A 93 -10.58 -0.75 -13.46
CA ASP A 93 -11.20 0.57 -13.48
C ASP A 93 -11.89 0.92 -12.15
N ALA A 94 -12.29 -0.09 -11.37
CA ALA A 94 -12.72 0.07 -9.98
C ALA A 94 -11.54 0.14 -9.01
N TRP A 95 -10.55 -0.76 -9.13
CA TRP A 95 -9.42 -0.83 -8.18
C TRP A 95 -8.55 0.42 -8.20
N LYS A 96 -8.27 0.98 -9.38
CA LYS A 96 -7.39 2.15 -9.55
C LYS A 96 -7.85 3.40 -8.80
N PRO A 97 -9.09 3.90 -8.96
CA PRO A 97 -9.55 5.06 -8.21
C PRO A 97 -9.64 4.79 -6.71
N CYS A 98 -10.09 3.61 -6.27
CA CYS A 98 -10.17 3.27 -4.84
C CYS A 98 -8.80 3.25 -4.16
N LEU A 99 -7.79 2.62 -4.79
CA LEU A 99 -6.42 2.64 -4.28
C LEU A 99 -5.86 4.06 -4.24
N LYS A 100 -6.18 4.88 -5.25
CA LYS A 100 -5.74 6.28 -5.30
C LYS A 100 -6.32 7.12 -4.17
N VAL A 101 -7.57 6.89 -3.76
CA VAL A 101 -8.15 7.55 -2.58
C VAL A 101 -7.34 7.21 -1.33
N ILE A 102 -7.03 5.93 -1.14
CA ILE A 102 -6.27 5.46 0.02
C ILE A 102 -4.85 6.03 0.03
N THR A 103 -4.11 5.93 -1.07
CA THR A 103 -2.73 6.42 -1.13
C THR A 103 -2.62 7.94 -1.07
N ALA A 104 -3.57 8.68 -1.67
CA ALA A 104 -3.65 10.14 -1.54
C ALA A 104 -3.85 10.55 -0.08
N GLY A 105 -4.78 9.91 0.63
CA GLY A 105 -5.01 10.18 2.05
C GLY A 105 -3.80 9.89 2.92
N ILE A 106 -3.05 8.80 2.66
CA ILE A 106 -1.80 8.50 3.37
C ILE A 106 -0.69 9.51 3.02
N ALA A 107 -0.63 9.98 1.76
CA ALA A 107 0.28 11.03 1.35
C ALA A 107 -0.05 12.40 1.95
N GLY A 108 -1.27 12.57 2.48
CA GLY A 108 -1.77 13.81 3.10
C GLY A 108 -2.36 14.80 2.10
N ASN A 109 -2.85 14.32 0.95
CA ASN A 109 -3.48 15.09 -0.11
C ASN A 109 -4.99 14.86 -0.18
#